data_AF-A0A1G7VHI9-F1
#
_entry.id   AF-A0A1G7VHI9-F1
#
_cell.length_a   1.000
_cell.length_b   1.000
_cell.length_c   1.000
_cell.angle_alpha   90.00
_cell.angle_beta   90.00
_cell.angle_gamma   90.00
#
_symmetry.space_group_name_H-M   'P 1'
#
loop_
_entity.id
_entity.type
_entity.pdbx_description
1 polymer ?
#
loop_
_entity_poly.entity_id
_entity_poly.type
_entity_poly.pdbx_seq_one_letter_code
_entity_poly.pdbx_strand_id
1 'polypeptide(L)'
;MRVAVISAYYREPRHILRRCHESVRAQSGDVTHFMVADGFPDAEVDSWEGVVHIKIPNHADYGDTPRGVGAACAATSGFDAICFLDADNWYEPNHVETMRLTVEKTGVQVVTMARTLVTADGRVLGTCSESDGVHFNDTNCYFLTRAAFPACAAWMFKDASRSAVGDRIFWDAVRAGRYTRIHLNVPTVNYVTTIAYHYEVFGEIPPDDSKVIAEVAGGSHIQVISYARYKAMIGG
;
A
#
# COMPACT_ATOMS: atom_id res chain seq x y z
N MET A 1 -7.45 -19.99 -4.98
CA MET A 1 -6.84 -19.38 -3.78
C MET A 1 -7.81 -18.34 -3.24
N ARG A 2 -8.09 -18.33 -1.93
CA ARG A 2 -8.84 -17.27 -1.26
C ARG A 2 -7.89 -16.10 -0.98
N VAL A 3 -8.21 -14.90 -1.49
CA VAL A 3 -7.35 -13.72 -1.39
C VAL A 3 -7.99 -12.66 -0.51
N ALA A 4 -7.26 -12.20 0.50
CA ALA A 4 -7.64 -11.04 1.29
C ALA A 4 -6.96 -9.79 0.71
N VAL A 5 -7.70 -8.74 0.43
CA VAL A 5 -7.15 -7.40 0.16
C VAL A 5 -7.37 -6.55 1.40
N ILE A 6 -6.31 -5.99 1.96
CA ILE A 6 -6.36 -5.22 3.19
C ILE A 6 -6.15 -3.75 2.86
N SER A 7 -7.14 -2.94 3.23
CA SER A 7 -7.10 -1.49 3.10
C SER A 7 -7.16 -0.83 4.45
N ALA A 8 -6.02 -0.26 4.85
CA ALA A 8 -5.96 0.69 5.95
C ALA A 8 -6.60 2.00 5.51
N TYR A 9 -7.47 2.55 6.35
CA TYR A 9 -8.08 3.85 6.11
C TYR A 9 -8.21 4.65 7.40
N TYR A 10 -8.22 5.97 7.26
CA TYR A 10 -8.25 6.92 8.36
C TYR A 10 -9.45 7.87 8.20
N ARG A 11 -9.32 8.89 7.34
CA ARG A 11 -10.32 9.96 7.18
C ARG A 11 -10.58 10.31 5.72
N GLU A 12 -10.27 9.39 4.82
CA GLU A 12 -10.54 9.56 3.41
C GLU A 12 -12.04 9.80 3.21
N PRO A 13 -12.43 10.71 2.31
CA PRO A 13 -13.84 10.92 2.00
C PRO A 13 -14.50 9.62 1.54
N ARG A 14 -15.77 9.44 1.88
CA ARG A 14 -16.53 8.22 1.56
C ARG A 14 -16.46 7.80 0.08
N HIS A 15 -16.50 8.76 -0.84
CA HIS A 15 -16.43 8.44 -2.27
C HIS A 15 -15.07 7.84 -2.68
N ILE A 16 -13.99 8.20 -1.98
CA ILE A 16 -12.66 7.62 -2.16
C ILE A 16 -12.63 6.19 -1.61
N LEU A 17 -13.13 5.99 -0.38
CA LEU A 17 -13.29 4.66 0.21
C LEU A 17 -14.12 3.74 -0.70
N ARG A 18 -15.21 4.26 -1.28
CA ARG A 18 -16.09 3.54 -2.19
C ARG A 18 -15.35 3.12 -3.46
N ARG A 19 -14.59 4.02 -4.09
CA ARG A 19 -13.78 3.72 -5.28
C ARG A 19 -12.77 2.60 -5.02
N CYS A 20 -12.04 2.69 -3.90
CA CYS A 20 -11.11 1.65 -3.47
C CYS A 20 -11.83 0.31 -3.35
N HIS A 21 -12.95 0.29 -2.60
CA HIS A 21 -13.74 -0.93 -2.41
C HIS A 21 -14.28 -1.54 -3.69
N GLU A 22 -14.85 -0.72 -4.58
CA GLU A 22 -15.39 -1.18 -5.86
C GLU A 22 -14.29 -1.78 -6.75
N SER A 23 -13.07 -1.23 -6.72
CA SER A 23 -11.95 -1.79 -7.48
C SER A 23 -11.51 -3.18 -7.00
N VAL A 24 -11.65 -3.46 -5.69
CA VAL A 24 -11.39 -4.77 -5.09
C VAL A 24 -12.53 -5.73 -5.38
N ARG A 25 -13.79 -5.29 -5.22
CA ARG A 25 -14.99 -6.09 -5.50
C ARG A 25 -15.07 -6.52 -6.97
N ALA A 26 -14.53 -5.71 -7.88
CA ALA A 26 -14.48 -6.01 -9.31
C ALA A 26 -13.41 -7.05 -9.70
N GLN A 27 -12.55 -7.48 -8.77
CA GLN A 27 -11.51 -8.49 -9.07
C GLN A 27 -12.12 -9.89 -9.28
N SER A 28 -11.56 -10.63 -10.23
CA SER A 28 -11.94 -12.03 -10.46
C SER A 28 -11.51 -12.96 -9.31
N GLY A 29 -12.37 -13.91 -8.95
CA GLY A 29 -12.07 -15.00 -8.01
C GLY A 29 -12.63 -14.80 -6.61
N ASP A 30 -12.17 -15.62 -5.65
CA ASP A 30 -12.57 -15.52 -4.24
C ASP A 30 -11.72 -14.46 -3.53
N VAL A 31 -12.15 -13.21 -3.66
CA VAL A 31 -11.51 -12.03 -3.09
C VAL A 31 -12.40 -11.43 -2.01
N THR A 32 -11.86 -11.22 -0.82
CA THR A 32 -12.56 -10.53 0.28
C THR A 32 -11.81 -9.27 0.65
N HIS A 33 -12.53 -8.16 0.78
CA HIS A 33 -11.96 -6.87 1.14
C HIS A 33 -12.01 -6.66 2.66
N PHE A 34 -10.86 -6.55 3.30
CA PHE A 34 -10.71 -6.14 4.69
C PHE A 34 -10.47 -4.63 4.75
N MET A 35 -11.48 -3.86 5.16
CA MET A 35 -11.32 -2.42 5.40
C MET A 35 -11.07 -2.20 6.89
N VAL A 36 -9.90 -1.64 7.22
CA VAL A 36 -9.45 -1.48 8.62
C VAL A 36 -9.36 0.00 8.96
N ALA A 37 -10.28 0.47 9.80
CA ALA A 37 -10.39 1.85 10.23
C ALA A 37 -9.42 2.17 11.38
N ASP A 38 -8.53 3.14 11.18
CA ASP A 38 -7.58 3.61 12.19
C ASP A 38 -8.21 4.71 13.07
N GLY A 39 -9.12 4.32 13.97
CA GLY A 39 -9.76 5.21 14.94
C GLY A 39 -10.91 6.09 14.43
N PHE A 40 -11.18 6.12 13.12
CA PHE A 40 -12.24 6.94 12.51
C PHE A 40 -13.12 6.14 11.52
N PRO A 41 -13.91 5.17 12.01
CA PRO A 41 -14.71 4.33 11.12
C PRO A 41 -15.85 5.10 10.43
N ASP A 42 -16.04 4.90 9.13
CA ASP A 42 -17.26 5.30 8.43
C ASP A 42 -18.30 4.19 8.56
N ALA A 43 -19.43 4.51 9.21
CA ALA A 43 -20.51 3.55 9.46
C ALA A 43 -21.12 2.98 8.16
N GLU A 44 -21.00 3.68 7.03
CA GLU A 44 -21.52 3.16 5.77
C GLU A 44 -20.76 1.91 5.30
N VAL A 45 -19.48 1.78 5.67
CA VAL A 45 -18.63 0.62 5.29
C VAL A 45 -19.18 -0.69 5.87
N ASP A 46 -19.87 -0.65 7.03
CA ASP A 46 -20.52 -1.83 7.62
C ASP A 46 -21.61 -2.42 6.73
N SER A 47 -22.17 -1.63 5.81
CA SER A 47 -23.25 -2.03 4.91
C SER A 47 -22.77 -2.50 3.53
N TRP A 48 -21.46 -2.47 3.26
CA TRP A 48 -20.92 -2.79 1.95
C TRP A 48 -20.82 -4.30 1.74
N GLU A 49 -21.25 -4.76 0.58
CA GLU A 49 -21.20 -6.18 0.22
C GLU A 49 -19.75 -6.64 0.04
N GLY A 50 -19.41 -7.82 0.59
CA GLY A 50 -18.07 -8.41 0.43
C GLY A 50 -16.97 -7.71 1.23
N VAL A 51 -17.33 -6.88 2.21
CA VAL A 51 -16.39 -6.22 3.14
C VAL A 51 -16.38 -6.91 4.50
N VAL A 52 -15.18 -7.09 5.04
CA VAL A 52 -14.93 -7.28 6.46
C VAL A 52 -14.45 -5.95 7.03
N HIS A 53 -15.29 -5.29 7.81
CA HIS A 53 -14.95 -4.00 8.41
C HIS A 53 -14.37 -4.20 9.81
N ILE A 54 -13.11 -3.82 10.00
CA ILE A 54 -12.40 -3.89 11.29
C ILE A 54 -12.19 -2.46 11.79
N LYS A 55 -12.45 -2.24 13.09
CA LYS A 55 -12.35 -0.92 13.73
C LYS A 55 -11.34 -1.02 14.87
N ILE A 56 -10.26 -0.25 14.80
CA ILE A 56 -9.21 -0.21 15.82
C ILE A 56 -9.07 1.21 16.39
N PRO A 57 -8.40 1.40 17.55
CA PRO A 57 -8.01 2.73 18.02
C PRO A 57 -7.13 3.47 17.01
N ASN A 58 -7.02 4.80 17.11
CA ASN A 58 -6.11 5.57 16.26
C ASN A 58 -4.65 5.36 16.69
N HIS A 59 -3.83 4.83 15.78
CA HIS A 59 -2.40 4.63 15.96
C HIS A 59 -1.54 5.73 15.32
N ALA A 60 -2.07 6.44 14.30
CA ALA A 60 -1.38 7.52 13.61
C ALA A 60 0.02 7.11 13.07
N ASP A 61 0.13 5.87 12.58
CA ASP A 61 1.38 5.22 12.19
C ASP A 61 1.45 4.95 10.68
N TYR A 62 0.89 5.85 9.87
CA TYR A 62 0.88 5.75 8.41
C TYR A 62 0.26 4.44 7.87
N GLY A 63 -0.66 3.85 8.65
CA GLY A 63 -1.43 2.67 8.28
C GLY A 63 -0.74 1.34 8.63
N ASP A 64 0.33 1.36 9.40
CA ASP A 64 1.06 0.13 9.73
C ASP A 64 0.23 -0.82 10.59
N THR A 65 -0.28 -0.35 11.74
CA THR A 65 -1.12 -1.15 12.62
C THR A 65 -2.37 -1.68 11.90
N PRO A 66 -3.18 -0.87 11.18
CA PRO A 66 -4.34 -1.41 10.48
C PRO A 66 -3.98 -2.46 9.40
N ARG A 67 -2.86 -2.30 8.67
CA ARG A 67 -2.39 -3.34 7.73
C ARG A 67 -2.03 -4.63 8.46
N GLY A 68 -1.30 -4.53 9.57
CA GLY A 68 -0.91 -5.68 10.39
C GLY A 68 -2.10 -6.41 11.02
N VAL A 69 -3.07 -5.68 11.57
CA VAL A 69 -4.31 -6.24 12.14
C VAL A 69 -5.12 -6.94 11.05
N GLY A 70 -5.34 -6.29 9.90
CA GLY A 70 -6.03 -6.90 8.76
C GLY A 70 -5.34 -8.19 8.31
N ALA A 71 -4.00 -8.20 8.27
CA ALA A 71 -3.21 -9.36 7.86
C ALA A 71 -3.34 -10.52 8.87
N ALA A 72 -3.31 -10.21 10.17
CA ALA A 72 -3.51 -11.21 11.21
C ALA A 72 -4.92 -11.83 11.16
N CYS A 73 -5.96 -11.01 10.96
CA CYS A 73 -7.34 -11.47 10.80
C CYS A 73 -7.51 -12.34 9.55
N ALA A 74 -6.95 -11.93 8.41
CA ALA A 74 -6.98 -12.72 7.17
C ALA A 74 -6.26 -14.08 7.35
N ALA A 75 -5.06 -14.07 7.93
CA ALA A 75 -4.26 -15.27 8.13
C ALA A 75 -4.98 -16.32 9.00
N THR A 76 -5.58 -15.87 10.11
CA THR A 76 -6.33 -16.73 11.04
C THR A 76 -7.68 -17.17 10.48
N SER A 77 -8.28 -16.39 9.56
CA SER A 77 -9.54 -16.72 8.87
C SER A 77 -9.39 -17.67 7.67
N GLY A 78 -8.20 -18.24 7.48
CA GLY A 78 -8.02 -19.28 6.48
C GLY A 78 -7.66 -18.80 5.07
N PHE A 79 -7.34 -17.52 4.85
CA PHE A 79 -6.97 -17.01 3.52
C PHE A 79 -5.63 -17.55 3.01
N ASP A 80 -5.54 -17.80 1.71
CA ASP A 80 -4.36 -18.37 1.05
C ASP A 80 -3.33 -17.31 0.65
N ALA A 81 -3.81 -16.08 0.43
CA ALA A 81 -2.98 -14.95 0.07
C ALA A 81 -3.49 -13.62 0.62
N ILE A 82 -2.58 -12.66 0.73
CA ILE A 82 -2.81 -11.30 1.19
C ILE A 82 -2.27 -10.31 0.15
N CYS A 83 -3.08 -9.32 -0.20
CA CYS A 83 -2.67 -8.10 -0.89
C CYS A 83 -2.96 -6.88 0.02
N PHE A 84 -2.32 -5.75 -0.26
CA PHE A 84 -2.61 -4.48 0.41
C PHE A 84 -3.02 -3.43 -0.61
N LEU A 85 -3.90 -2.52 -0.20
CA LEU A 85 -4.34 -1.39 -1.01
C LEU A 85 -4.69 -0.23 -0.08
N ASP A 86 -3.93 0.86 -0.08
CA ASP A 86 -4.30 2.07 0.65
C ASP A 86 -5.63 2.62 0.11
N ALA A 87 -6.44 3.17 1.01
CA ALA A 87 -7.84 3.45 0.71
C ALA A 87 -8.06 4.60 -0.29
N ASP A 88 -7.02 5.39 -0.57
CA ASP A 88 -7.00 6.43 -1.61
C ASP A 88 -6.64 5.91 -3.00
N ASN A 89 -6.18 4.66 -3.11
CA ASN A 89 -5.77 4.01 -4.35
C ASN A 89 -6.82 3.05 -4.89
N TRP A 90 -6.60 2.53 -6.10
CA TRP A 90 -7.46 1.50 -6.68
C TRP A 90 -6.71 0.55 -7.60
N TYR A 91 -7.25 -0.66 -7.76
CA TYR A 91 -6.72 -1.66 -8.70
C TYR A 91 -7.33 -1.54 -10.09
N GLU A 92 -6.53 -1.95 -11.08
CA GLU A 92 -7.06 -2.36 -12.39
C GLU A 92 -7.81 -3.70 -12.27
N PRO A 93 -8.81 -3.98 -13.14
CA PRO A 93 -9.66 -5.18 -13.01
C PRO A 93 -8.92 -6.52 -13.00
N ASN A 94 -7.71 -6.58 -13.56
CA ASN A 94 -6.91 -7.80 -13.69
C ASN A 94 -5.79 -7.93 -12.63
N HIS A 95 -5.73 -7.05 -11.62
CA HIS A 95 -4.63 -7.00 -10.65
C HIS A 95 -4.44 -8.33 -9.89
N VAL A 96 -5.46 -8.76 -9.13
CA VAL A 96 -5.41 -9.97 -8.29
C VAL A 96 -5.31 -11.23 -9.15
N GLU A 97 -6.05 -11.28 -10.27
CA GLU A 97 -6.05 -12.43 -11.16
C GLU A 97 -4.67 -12.68 -11.79
N THR A 98 -4.00 -11.63 -12.26
CA THR A 98 -2.66 -11.73 -12.86
C THR A 98 -1.65 -12.30 -11.85
N MET A 99 -1.67 -11.81 -10.60
CA MET A 99 -0.76 -12.30 -9.57
C MET A 99 -1.09 -13.73 -9.11
N ARG A 100 -2.38 -14.05 -8.96
CA ARG A 100 -2.84 -15.41 -8.65
C ARG A 100 -2.38 -16.42 -9.70
N LEU A 101 -2.61 -16.13 -10.98
CA LEU A 101 -2.17 -17.00 -12.08
C LEU A 101 -0.65 -17.15 -12.13
N THR A 102 0.08 -16.10 -11.77
CA THR A 102 1.55 -16.15 -11.66
C THR A 102 1.98 -17.12 -10.57
N VAL A 103 1.38 -17.05 -9.38
CA VAL A 103 1.64 -17.99 -8.29
C VAL A 103 1.28 -19.42 -8.69
N GLU A 104 0.09 -19.64 -9.28
CA GLU A 104 -0.36 -20.97 -9.70
C GLU A 104 0.56 -21.60 -10.75
N LYS A 105 1.09 -20.79 -11.68
CA LYS A 105 1.99 -21.27 -12.74
C LYS A 105 3.41 -21.55 -12.26
N THR A 106 3.91 -20.77 -11.30
CA THR A 106 5.35 -20.75 -10.97
C THR A 106 5.67 -21.26 -9.57
N GLY A 107 4.69 -21.32 -8.67
CA GLY A 107 4.87 -21.67 -7.26
C GLY A 107 5.62 -20.61 -6.45
N VAL A 108 5.79 -19.38 -6.96
CA VAL A 108 6.45 -18.32 -6.19
C VAL A 108 5.63 -17.87 -4.99
N GLN A 109 6.33 -17.42 -3.96
CA GLN A 109 5.72 -17.10 -2.67
C GLN A 109 5.30 -15.63 -2.56
N VAL A 110 5.91 -14.74 -3.34
CA VAL A 110 5.59 -13.32 -3.42
C VAL A 110 5.55 -12.89 -4.89
N VAL A 111 4.49 -12.21 -5.28
CA VAL A 111 4.43 -11.48 -6.55
C VAL A 111 4.34 -10.01 -6.25
N THR A 112 5.04 -9.19 -7.03
CA THR A 112 4.89 -7.74 -6.98
C THR A 112 4.55 -7.17 -8.35
N MET A 113 3.82 -6.06 -8.38
CA MET A 113 3.41 -5.35 -9.60
C MET A 113 4.03 -3.96 -9.67
N ALA A 114 4.18 -3.44 -10.88
CA ALA A 114 4.36 -2.00 -11.07
C ALA A 114 3.06 -1.23 -10.72
N ARG A 115 3.18 0.09 -10.58
CA ARG A 115 2.03 0.99 -10.36
C ARG A 115 2.05 2.18 -11.32
N THR A 116 0.88 2.68 -11.67
CA THR A 116 0.67 3.96 -12.32
C THR A 116 0.58 5.04 -11.25
N LEU A 117 1.32 6.14 -11.43
CA LEU A 117 1.21 7.32 -10.59
C LEU A 117 0.13 8.23 -11.16
N VAL A 118 -0.81 8.61 -10.31
CA VAL A 118 -1.93 9.49 -10.62
C VAL A 118 -1.87 10.68 -9.68
N THR A 119 -2.07 11.88 -10.20
CA THR A 119 -2.13 13.10 -9.39
C THR A 119 -3.45 13.20 -8.63
N ALA A 120 -3.54 14.11 -7.65
CA ALA A 120 -4.75 14.29 -6.85
C ALA A 120 -6.00 14.69 -7.67
N ASP A 121 -5.82 15.34 -8.83
CA ASP A 121 -6.90 15.72 -9.74
C ASP A 121 -7.33 14.59 -10.70
N GLY A 122 -6.67 13.43 -10.64
CA GLY A 122 -6.96 12.26 -11.45
C GLY A 122 -6.15 12.14 -12.74
N ARG A 123 -5.26 13.10 -13.05
CA ARG A 123 -4.37 12.99 -14.21
C ARG A 123 -3.26 11.95 -13.98
N VAL A 124 -3.04 11.10 -14.98
CA VAL A 124 -1.96 10.11 -14.99
C VAL A 124 -0.61 10.80 -15.25
N LEU A 125 0.38 10.55 -14.39
CA LEU A 125 1.79 10.93 -14.61
C LEU A 125 2.50 9.88 -15.47
N GLY A 126 2.34 8.61 -15.12
CA GLY A 126 2.94 7.48 -15.81
C GLY A 126 3.30 6.32 -14.88
N THR A 127 4.02 5.33 -15.40
CA THR A 127 4.46 4.17 -14.61
C THR A 127 5.55 4.57 -13.61
N CYS A 128 5.37 4.22 -12.35
CA CYS A 128 6.36 4.45 -11.30
C CYS A 128 7.64 3.66 -11.55
N SER A 129 8.78 4.34 -11.58
CA SER A 129 10.10 3.71 -11.69
C SER A 129 10.69 3.25 -10.35
N GLU A 130 10.14 3.69 -9.22
CA GLU A 130 10.68 3.37 -7.89
C GLU A 130 10.23 1.99 -7.40
N SER A 131 8.97 1.61 -7.64
CA SER A 131 8.41 0.31 -7.22
C SER A 131 8.78 -0.78 -8.23
N ASP A 132 10.05 -1.17 -8.25
CA ASP A 132 10.66 -2.05 -9.25
C ASP A 132 10.79 -3.53 -8.82
N GLY A 133 10.38 -3.86 -7.60
CA GLY A 133 10.47 -5.21 -7.05
C GLY A 133 11.91 -5.73 -6.84
N VAL A 134 12.90 -4.84 -6.92
CA VAL A 134 14.33 -5.14 -6.73
C VAL A 134 14.87 -4.29 -5.58
N HIS A 135 14.88 -2.97 -5.75
CA HIS A 135 15.37 -2.01 -4.77
C HIS A 135 14.27 -1.63 -3.79
N PHE A 136 13.03 -1.51 -4.28
CA PHE A 136 11.87 -1.13 -3.50
C PHE A 136 10.61 -1.75 -4.10
N ASN A 137 9.60 -1.95 -3.26
CA ASN A 137 8.26 -2.22 -3.73
C ASN A 137 7.25 -1.53 -2.83
N ASP A 138 6.31 -0.86 -3.46
CA ASP A 138 5.25 -0.17 -2.74
C ASP A 138 4.28 -1.15 -2.10
N THR A 139 3.72 -0.76 -0.94
CA THR A 139 2.76 -1.55 -0.17
C THR A 139 1.58 -2.02 -1.02
N ASN A 140 1.06 -1.17 -1.91
CA ASN A 140 -0.12 -1.45 -2.72
C ASN A 140 0.11 -2.56 -3.76
N CYS A 141 1.36 -2.94 -3.99
CA CYS A 141 1.78 -3.76 -5.13
C CYS A 141 2.07 -5.22 -4.78
N TYR A 142 1.78 -5.69 -3.57
CA TYR A 142 2.12 -7.05 -3.13
C TYR A 142 0.97 -8.06 -3.31
N PHE A 143 1.35 -9.28 -3.67
CA PHE A 143 0.58 -10.51 -3.43
C PHE A 143 1.46 -11.50 -2.69
N LEU A 144 1.07 -11.81 -1.46
CA LEU A 144 1.82 -12.66 -0.54
C LEU A 144 1.05 -13.96 -0.36
N THR A 145 1.69 -15.10 -0.65
CA THR A 145 1.13 -16.40 -0.26
C THR A 145 1.30 -16.65 1.24
N ARG A 146 0.59 -17.66 1.78
CA ARG A 146 0.75 -18.10 3.18
C ARG A 146 2.18 -18.21 3.68
N ALA A 147 3.09 -18.72 2.85
CA ALA A 147 4.50 -18.88 3.21
C ALA A 147 5.19 -17.54 3.52
N ALA A 148 4.71 -16.44 2.92
CA ALA A 148 5.24 -15.09 3.09
C ALA A 148 4.51 -14.25 4.16
N PHE A 149 3.43 -14.77 4.77
CA PHE A 149 2.71 -14.07 5.84
C PHE A 149 3.58 -13.64 7.04
N PRO A 150 4.65 -14.37 7.43
CA PRO A 150 5.53 -13.89 8.51
C PRO A 150 6.14 -12.51 8.25
N ALA A 151 6.29 -12.07 6.98
CA ALA A 151 6.74 -10.71 6.67
C ALA A 151 5.79 -9.63 7.21
N CYS A 152 4.49 -9.91 7.32
CA CYS A 152 3.48 -8.99 7.88
C CYS A 152 3.75 -8.61 9.34
N ALA A 153 4.59 -9.35 10.06
CA ALA A 153 5.05 -8.98 11.39
C ALA A 153 5.80 -7.63 11.40
N ALA A 154 6.42 -7.24 10.28
CA ALA A 154 7.11 -5.96 10.16
C ALA A 154 6.17 -4.76 10.33
N TRP A 155 4.89 -4.90 9.96
CA TRP A 155 3.89 -3.86 10.20
C TRP A 155 3.71 -3.57 11.69
N MET A 156 3.68 -4.62 12.51
CA MET A 156 3.33 -4.55 13.93
C MET A 156 4.51 -4.31 14.87
N PHE A 157 5.70 -4.83 14.54
CA PHE A 157 6.80 -4.96 15.50
C PHE A 157 8.05 -4.13 15.18
N LYS A 158 8.04 -3.31 14.13
CA LYS A 158 9.10 -2.33 13.88
C LYS A 158 9.01 -1.15 14.84
N ASP A 159 10.09 -0.38 14.93
CA ASP A 159 10.11 0.89 15.67
C ASP A 159 9.10 1.88 15.07
N ALA A 160 8.17 2.37 15.89
CA ALA A 160 7.12 3.31 15.48
C ALA A 160 7.67 4.64 14.93
N SER A 161 8.89 5.05 15.32
CA SER A 161 9.54 6.23 14.75
C SER A 161 9.86 6.09 13.25
N ARG A 162 9.75 4.87 12.71
CA ARG A 162 10.03 4.55 11.31
C ARG A 162 8.78 4.37 10.45
N SER A 163 7.59 4.63 10.99
CA SER A 163 6.33 4.43 10.25
C SER A 163 6.22 5.22 8.95
N ALA A 164 6.85 6.38 8.85
CA ALA A 164 6.91 7.16 7.61
C ALA A 164 7.63 6.45 6.43
N VAL A 165 8.41 5.40 6.73
CA VAL A 165 9.08 4.53 5.73
C VAL A 165 8.74 3.06 5.98
N GLY A 166 7.52 2.79 6.48
CA GLY A 166 7.06 1.45 6.82
C GLY A 166 7.13 0.48 5.64
N ASP A 167 6.85 0.96 4.43
CA ASP A 167 6.96 0.22 3.17
C ASP A 167 8.39 -0.29 2.88
N ARG A 168 9.42 0.54 3.13
CA ARG A 168 10.83 0.13 2.99
C ARG A 168 11.20 -0.94 3.99
N ILE A 169 10.75 -0.81 5.24
CA ILE A 169 10.98 -1.83 6.29
C ILE A 169 10.26 -3.12 5.94
N PHE A 170 9.03 -3.04 5.42
CA PHE A 170 8.28 -4.20 4.96
C PHE A 170 8.99 -4.90 3.79
N TRP A 171 9.50 -4.14 2.82
CA TRP A 171 10.29 -4.71 1.73
C TRP A 171 11.56 -5.40 2.22
N ASP A 172 12.26 -4.82 3.20
CA ASP A 172 13.41 -5.46 3.83
C ASP A 172 13.03 -6.77 4.53
N ALA A 173 11.87 -6.84 5.20
CA ALA A 173 11.36 -8.07 5.78
C ALA A 173 11.07 -9.15 4.72
N VAL A 174 10.46 -8.78 3.60
CA VAL A 174 10.24 -9.67 2.44
C VAL A 174 11.56 -10.17 1.86
N ARG A 175 12.59 -9.31 1.79
CA ARG A 175 13.93 -9.69 1.34
C ARG A 175 14.62 -10.65 2.30
N ALA A 176 14.61 -10.32 3.59
CA ALA A 176 15.24 -11.10 4.65
C ALA A 176 14.61 -12.49 4.81
N GLY A 177 13.30 -12.62 4.54
CA GLY A 177 12.58 -13.89 4.55
C GLY A 177 13.00 -14.89 3.46
N ARG A 178 13.83 -14.48 2.48
CA ARG A 178 14.34 -15.33 1.38
C ARG A 178 13.24 -16.07 0.59
N TYR A 179 12.07 -15.45 0.47
CA TYR A 179 10.98 -15.97 -0.34
C TYR A 179 11.35 -16.06 -1.83
N THR A 180 10.77 -17.00 -2.57
CA THR A 180 10.79 -16.96 -4.03
C THR A 180 9.88 -15.83 -4.51
N ARG A 181 10.37 -14.97 -5.41
CA ARG A 181 9.66 -13.74 -5.82
C ARG A 181 9.71 -13.51 -7.32
N ILE A 182 8.65 -12.93 -7.87
CA ILE A 182 8.59 -12.40 -9.24
C ILE A 182 8.03 -10.98 -9.20
N HIS A 183 8.64 -10.07 -9.94
CA HIS A 183 8.08 -8.76 -10.23
C HIS A 183 7.52 -8.72 -11.64
N LEU A 184 6.35 -8.13 -11.82
CA LEU A 184 5.70 -7.92 -13.10
C LEU A 184 5.62 -6.42 -13.41
N ASN A 185 6.20 -6.03 -14.54
CA ASN A 185 6.27 -4.62 -14.97
C ASN A 185 4.93 -4.05 -15.47
N VAL A 186 3.84 -4.83 -15.45
CA VAL A 186 2.52 -4.36 -15.88
C VAL A 186 1.93 -3.53 -14.73
N PRO A 187 1.66 -2.23 -14.92
CA PRO A 187 1.11 -1.42 -13.85
C PRO A 187 -0.39 -1.69 -13.70
N THR A 188 -0.78 -2.29 -12.57
CA THR A 188 -2.20 -2.63 -12.28
C THR A 188 -2.70 -2.02 -10.98
N VAL A 189 -1.91 -1.13 -10.39
CA VAL A 189 -2.29 -0.28 -9.26
C VAL A 189 -2.28 1.15 -9.74
N ASN A 190 -3.34 1.89 -9.44
CA ASN A 190 -3.39 3.34 -9.62
C ASN A 190 -3.15 4.00 -8.26
N TYR A 191 -1.98 4.60 -8.13
CA TYR A 191 -1.50 5.21 -6.91
C TYR A 191 -1.66 6.73 -6.96
N VAL A 192 -2.53 7.28 -6.13
CA VAL A 192 -2.72 8.73 -5.99
C VAL A 192 -1.52 9.29 -5.23
N THR A 193 -0.68 10.06 -5.92
CA THR A 193 0.54 10.55 -5.33
C THR A 193 0.42 11.93 -4.71
N THR A 194 0.87 11.99 -3.46
CA THR A 194 1.20 13.24 -2.76
C THR A 194 2.70 13.37 -2.51
N ILE A 195 3.58 12.69 -3.24
CA ILE A 195 5.03 12.68 -2.97
C ILE A 195 5.73 13.56 -4.01
N ALA A 196 6.53 14.52 -3.56
CA ALA A 196 7.14 15.50 -4.46
C ALA A 196 8.02 14.86 -5.53
N TYR A 197 8.86 13.90 -5.13
CA TYR A 197 9.74 13.16 -6.03
C TYR A 197 9.00 12.52 -7.21
N HIS A 198 7.75 12.06 -7.02
CA HIS A 198 6.96 11.47 -8.09
C HIS A 198 6.61 12.47 -9.20
N TYR A 199 6.47 13.76 -8.91
CA TYR A 199 6.25 14.78 -9.95
C TYR A 199 7.58 15.12 -10.66
N GLU A 200 8.66 15.23 -9.89
CA GLU A 200 9.99 15.63 -10.40
C GLU A 200 10.54 14.63 -11.42
N VAL A 201 10.35 13.32 -11.21
CA VAL A 201 10.81 12.30 -12.17
C VAL A 201 10.09 12.35 -13.52
N PHE A 202 8.92 12.99 -13.59
CA PHE A 202 8.21 13.26 -14.84
C PHE A 202 8.45 14.69 -15.36
N GLY A 203 9.40 15.42 -14.78
CA GLY A 203 9.71 16.80 -15.16
C GLY A 203 8.63 17.81 -14.78
N GLU A 204 7.75 17.45 -13.83
CA GLU A 204 6.71 18.34 -13.33
C GLU A 204 7.15 19.07 -12.06
N ILE A 205 6.55 20.23 -11.83
CA ILE A 205 6.73 20.98 -10.58
C ILE A 205 5.78 20.37 -9.54
N PRO A 206 6.28 19.84 -8.41
CA PRO A 206 5.42 19.29 -7.38
C PRO A 206 4.49 20.36 -6.79
N PRO A 207 3.23 20.01 -6.48
CA PRO A 207 2.36 20.83 -5.64
C PRO A 207 3.05 21.20 -4.31
N ASP A 208 2.81 22.40 -3.81
CA ASP A 208 3.47 22.93 -2.61
C ASP A 208 3.19 22.10 -1.35
N ASP A 209 2.05 21.43 -1.28
CA ASP A 209 1.60 20.53 -0.22
C ASP A 209 2.07 19.07 -0.41
N SER A 210 2.78 18.77 -1.51
CA SER A 210 3.40 17.46 -1.70
C SER A 210 4.38 17.15 -0.57
N LYS A 211 4.43 15.90 -0.16
CA LYS A 211 5.26 15.37 0.91
C LYS A 211 6.68 15.13 0.40
N VAL A 212 7.65 15.52 1.21
CA VAL A 212 9.06 15.17 1.10
C VAL A 212 9.43 14.40 2.35
N ILE A 213 9.97 13.19 2.15
CA ILE A 213 10.51 12.37 3.23
C ILE A 213 11.99 12.75 3.34
N ALA A 214 12.36 13.44 4.42
CA ALA A 214 13.71 13.95 4.62
C ALA A 214 14.33 13.40 5.90
N GLU A 215 15.62 13.07 5.85
CA GLU A 215 16.45 12.89 7.04
C GLU A 215 16.93 14.27 7.51
N VAL A 216 16.65 14.63 8.75
CA VAL A 216 17.10 15.91 9.31
C VAL A 216 18.46 15.71 9.97
N ALA A 217 19.41 16.61 9.68
CA ALA A 217 20.77 16.53 10.22
C ALA A 217 20.78 16.48 11.76
N GLY A 218 21.41 15.45 12.32
CA GLY A 218 21.64 15.31 13.77
C GLY A 218 20.86 14.20 14.48
N GLY A 219 20.06 13.38 13.79
CA GLY A 219 19.42 12.21 14.42
C GLY A 219 18.79 11.24 13.43
N SER A 220 18.58 10.00 13.88
CA SER A 220 17.94 8.87 13.18
C SER A 220 16.44 9.08 12.88
N HIS A 221 15.98 10.33 12.84
CA HIS A 221 14.57 10.71 12.74
C HIS A 221 14.22 11.16 11.32
N ILE A 222 13.39 10.37 10.67
CA ILE A 222 12.79 10.69 9.38
C ILE A 222 11.61 11.63 9.62
N GLN A 223 11.57 12.74 8.89
CA GLN A 223 10.45 13.68 8.92
C GLN A 223 9.77 13.76 7.57
N VAL A 224 8.44 13.86 7.60
CA VAL A 224 7.63 14.20 6.42
C VAL A 224 7.33 15.70 6.49
N ILE A 225 7.83 16.46 5.53
CA ILE A 225 7.60 17.90 5.41
C ILE A 225 6.94 18.23 4.07
N SER A 226 6.34 19.40 3.93
CA SER A 226 5.81 19.85 2.64
C SER A 226 6.92 20.28 1.69
N TYR A 227 6.65 20.18 0.39
CA TYR A 227 7.58 20.58 -0.66
C TYR A 227 7.91 22.08 -0.59
N ALA A 228 6.91 22.92 -0.29
CA ALA A 228 7.14 24.34 -0.05
C ALA A 228 8.15 24.58 1.09
N ARG A 229 8.02 23.85 2.21
CA ARG A 229 8.95 23.95 3.33
C ARG A 229 10.34 23.44 2.95
N TYR A 230 10.40 22.32 2.23
CA TYR A 230 11.67 21.77 1.73
C TYR A 230 12.40 22.77 0.83
N LYS A 231 11.73 23.37 -0.16
CA LYS A 231 12.28 24.43 -1.02
C LYS A 231 12.84 25.61 -0.22
N ALA A 232 12.12 26.05 0.81
CA ALA A 232 12.57 27.14 1.68
C ALA A 232 13.83 26.78 2.50
N MET A 233 14.06 25.50 2.80
CA MET A 233 15.25 25.03 3.53
C MET A 233 16.49 24.89 2.64
N ILE A 234 16.33 24.51 1.36
CA ILE A 234 17.45 24.31 0.43
C ILE A 234 17.79 25.55 -0.41
N GLY A 235 16.85 26.50 -0.53
CA GLY A 235 16.98 27.72 -1.33
C GLY A 235 17.51 28.93 -0.56
N GLY A 236 18.04 28.73 0.65
CA GLY A 236 18.64 29.77 1.51
C GLY A 236 20.15 29.69 1.59
#